data_AF-A0A3M7N6T6-F1
#
_entry.id   AF-A0A3M7N6T6-F1
#
_cell.length_a   1.000
_cell.length_b   1.000
_cell.length_c   1.000
_cell.angle_alpha   90.00
_cell.angle_beta   90.00
_cell.angle_gamma   90.00
#
_symmetry.space_group_name_H-M   'P 1'
#
loop_
_entity.id
_entity.type
_entity.pdbx_description
1 polymer ?
#
loop_
_entity_poly.entity_id
_entity_poly.type
_entity_poly.pdbx_seq_one_letter_code
_entity_poly.pdbx_strand_id
1 'polypeptide(L)'
;MKTPYLLHALLGVAAAHMAHLLAAEAKTLPHPRYRLADAYHWAHALRLLREEISSRGATVDNMDGLLSANMLVTRSFVFVEDDVEREGALKWLVVQSGFNHLLSKLEVHLHRSVWLPVLLDARIEGREEGGDHQPPRPPQQQQQPRGGMPWQDLSQVEYGPDKVETLLWQFCGIGDGTLASESPYLECLQLVVHMRRMRPITCHHFNKMVTFLGRVTPAFRQLLLDRDTAALLILTYWLYLLTGIRQWWLIDRAETECKAIIMFLRSRLETAPSSVVAELLREPARAIGLESASTRSATSGRIVKMSGEAWLYLLAVLINAVNLFLQVFFTIMYSDLECDYINPIDLCNRLNTYIVPEAAVQAFLTFLFLINGYWLALLLNLPLLAFNAKKIIENQHLLDATEIFRKLNVHKKESFIKLGFHLVMFFFYLYSMIVALIREESG
;
A
#
# COMPACT_ATOMS: atom_id res chain seq x y z
N MET A 1 -30.44 -1.54 -19.97
CA MET A 1 -28.95 -1.63 -19.98
C MET A 1 -28.55 -3.05 -20.35
N LYS A 2 -27.50 -3.24 -21.17
CA LYS A 2 -27.11 -4.56 -21.68
C LYS A 2 -26.54 -5.52 -20.61
N THR A 3 -26.05 -5.00 -19.47
CA THR A 3 -25.38 -5.80 -18.42
C THR A 3 -25.73 -5.31 -17.00
N PRO A 4 -26.93 -5.64 -16.46
CA PRO A 4 -27.40 -5.10 -15.18
C PRO A 4 -26.59 -5.60 -13.97
N TYR A 5 -26.09 -6.84 -13.99
CA TYR A 5 -25.24 -7.38 -12.94
C TYR A 5 -23.92 -6.62 -12.81
N LEU A 6 -23.30 -6.22 -13.93
CA LEU A 6 -22.07 -5.43 -13.95
C LEU A 6 -22.30 -4.01 -13.42
N LEU A 7 -23.43 -3.39 -13.78
CA LEU A 7 -23.81 -2.07 -13.23
C LEU A 7 -23.88 -2.12 -11.71
N HIS A 8 -24.59 -3.11 -11.16
CA HIS A 8 -24.71 -3.27 -9.72
C HIS A 8 -23.33 -3.54 -9.08
N ALA A 9 -22.46 -4.34 -9.69
CA ALA A 9 -21.10 -4.55 -9.18
C ALA A 9 -20.29 -3.23 -9.13
N LEU A 10 -20.36 -2.41 -10.18
CA LEU A 10 -19.70 -1.10 -10.23
C LEU A 10 -20.23 -0.14 -9.17
N LEU A 11 -21.55 -0.09 -8.98
CA LEU A 11 -22.18 0.76 -7.97
C LEU A 11 -21.85 0.31 -6.55
N GLY A 12 -21.81 -1.00 -6.29
CA GLY A 12 -21.33 -1.54 -5.02
C GLY A 12 -19.88 -1.13 -4.77
N VAL A 13 -19.02 -1.25 -5.79
CA VAL A 13 -17.62 -0.85 -5.66
C VAL A 13 -17.48 0.63 -5.32
N ALA A 14 -18.21 1.50 -6.01
CA ALA A 14 -18.21 2.93 -5.77
C ALA A 14 -18.75 3.28 -4.37
N ALA A 15 -19.84 2.64 -3.93
CA ALA A 15 -20.43 2.86 -2.61
C ALA A 15 -19.45 2.52 -1.48
N ALA A 16 -18.78 1.37 -1.54
CA ALA A 16 -17.78 1.01 -0.53
C ALA A 16 -16.54 1.90 -0.58
N HIS A 17 -16.10 2.35 -1.76
CA HIS A 17 -14.99 3.32 -1.86
C HIS A 17 -15.35 4.66 -1.20
N MET A 18 -16.55 5.17 -1.44
CA MET A 18 -17.06 6.38 -0.77
C MET A 18 -17.17 6.19 0.74
N ALA A 19 -17.63 5.03 1.20
CA ALA A 19 -17.67 4.71 2.63
C ALA A 19 -16.29 4.77 3.28
N HIS A 20 -15.25 4.29 2.60
CA HIS A 20 -13.87 4.32 3.07
C HIS A 20 -13.29 5.74 3.10
N LEU A 21 -13.43 6.51 2.00
CA LEU A 21 -12.92 7.88 1.93
C LEU A 21 -13.51 8.78 3.02
N LEU A 22 -14.83 8.71 3.22
CA LEU A 22 -15.52 9.52 4.22
C LEU A 22 -15.17 9.10 5.66
N ALA A 23 -14.96 7.80 5.91
CA ALA A 23 -14.49 7.34 7.21
C ALA A 23 -13.07 7.84 7.52
N ALA A 24 -12.19 7.83 6.52
CA ALA A 24 -10.82 8.32 6.64
C ALA A 24 -10.77 9.84 6.88
N GLU A 25 -11.60 10.62 6.18
CA GLU A 25 -11.65 12.08 6.30
C GLU A 25 -12.22 12.53 7.66
N ALA A 26 -13.29 11.88 8.13
CA ALA A 26 -13.96 12.27 9.36
C ALA A 26 -13.37 11.66 10.64
N LYS A 27 -12.45 10.68 10.54
CA LYS A 27 -12.04 9.81 11.67
C LYS A 27 -13.22 9.17 12.41
N THR A 28 -14.37 9.04 11.76
CA THR A 28 -15.60 8.46 12.31
C THR A 28 -15.94 7.13 11.64
N LEU A 29 -16.84 6.36 12.26
CA LEU A 29 -17.40 5.14 11.66
C LEU A 29 -17.96 5.41 10.24
N PRO A 30 -17.91 4.42 9.33
CA PRO A 30 -18.37 4.59 7.95
C PRO A 30 -19.85 4.97 7.90
N HIS A 31 -20.16 5.99 7.09
CA HIS A 31 -21.51 6.54 7.00
C HIS A 31 -22.53 5.43 6.62
N PRO A 32 -23.60 5.21 7.41
CA PRO A 32 -24.45 4.02 7.29
C PRO A 32 -25.14 3.89 5.92
N ARG A 33 -25.38 5.02 5.25
CA ARG A 33 -26.00 5.08 3.92
C ARG A 33 -25.16 4.37 2.84
N TYR A 34 -23.83 4.58 2.85
CA TYR A 34 -22.96 3.97 1.84
C TYR A 34 -22.72 2.50 2.11
N ARG A 35 -22.68 2.07 3.38
CA ARG A 35 -22.65 0.64 3.74
C ARG A 35 -23.93 -0.10 3.34
N LEU A 36 -25.08 0.53 3.50
CA LEU A 36 -26.35 -0.04 3.04
C LEU A 36 -26.41 -0.13 1.51
N ALA A 37 -25.99 0.93 0.81
CA ALA A 37 -25.93 0.95 -0.65
C ALA A 37 -24.98 -0.13 -1.19
N ASP A 38 -23.82 -0.29 -0.55
CA ASP A 38 -22.86 -1.33 -0.83
C ASP A 38 -23.50 -2.73 -0.75
N ALA A 39 -24.06 -3.08 0.42
CA ALA A 39 -24.73 -4.37 0.62
C ALA A 39 -25.87 -4.62 -0.38
N TYR A 40 -26.70 -3.60 -0.65
CA TYR A 40 -27.80 -3.68 -1.61
C TYR A 40 -27.30 -3.98 -3.03
N HIS A 41 -26.33 -3.19 -3.52
CA HIS A 41 -25.82 -3.35 -4.87
C HIS A 41 -25.07 -4.67 -5.04
N TRP A 42 -24.35 -5.16 -4.02
CA TRP A 42 -23.72 -6.47 -4.07
C TRP A 42 -24.69 -7.63 -4.12
N ALA A 43 -25.73 -7.63 -3.27
CA ALA A 43 -26.75 -8.67 -3.27
C ALA A 43 -27.43 -8.78 -4.66
N HIS A 44 -27.73 -7.64 -5.28
CA HIS A 44 -28.27 -7.59 -6.63
C HIS A 44 -27.26 -8.04 -7.70
N ALA A 45 -26.00 -7.62 -7.61
CA ALA A 45 -24.96 -8.02 -8.55
C ALA A 45 -24.78 -9.55 -8.58
N LEU A 46 -24.67 -10.18 -7.41
CA LEU A 46 -24.52 -11.63 -7.27
C LEU A 46 -25.75 -12.39 -7.76
N ARG A 47 -26.95 -11.93 -7.41
CA ARG A 47 -28.21 -12.55 -7.85
C ARG A 47 -28.33 -12.51 -9.37
N LEU A 48 -28.16 -11.33 -9.97
CA LEU A 48 -28.27 -11.14 -11.42
C LEU A 48 -27.15 -11.86 -12.18
N LEU A 49 -25.93 -11.92 -11.64
CA LEU A 49 -24.82 -12.67 -12.23
C LEU A 49 -25.13 -14.17 -12.25
N ARG A 50 -25.64 -14.72 -11.14
CA ARG A 50 -26.07 -16.12 -11.06
C ARG A 50 -27.21 -16.41 -12.04
N GLU A 51 -28.20 -15.52 -12.15
CA GLU A 51 -29.31 -15.66 -13.09
C GLU A 51 -28.84 -15.66 -14.55
N GLU A 52 -27.91 -14.77 -14.93
CA GLU A 52 -27.34 -14.72 -16.29
C GLU A 52 -26.58 -16.00 -16.62
N ILE A 53 -25.70 -16.45 -15.71
CA ILE A 53 -24.92 -17.69 -15.88
C ILE A 53 -25.85 -18.91 -15.99
N SER A 54 -26.93 -18.96 -15.21
CA SER A 54 -27.86 -20.10 -15.18
C SER A 54 -28.80 -20.13 -16.39
N SER A 55 -29.23 -18.97 -16.88
CA SER A 55 -30.23 -18.87 -17.95
C SER A 55 -29.63 -18.90 -19.36
N ARG A 56 -28.55 -18.14 -19.59
CA ARG A 56 -27.94 -17.97 -20.92
C ARG A 56 -26.59 -18.68 -21.04
N GLY A 57 -25.97 -19.02 -19.92
CA GLY A 57 -24.60 -19.52 -19.92
C GLY A 57 -23.59 -18.45 -20.31
N ALA A 58 -22.33 -18.87 -20.46
CA ALA A 58 -21.24 -18.01 -20.89
C ALA A 58 -21.17 -17.99 -22.42
N THR A 59 -21.41 -16.83 -23.04
CA THR A 59 -21.39 -16.62 -24.49
C THR A 59 -20.37 -15.55 -24.85
N VAL A 60 -20.02 -15.44 -26.14
CA VAL A 60 -19.07 -14.41 -26.62
C VAL A 60 -19.59 -12.99 -26.34
N ASP A 61 -20.91 -12.78 -26.43
CA ASP A 61 -21.53 -11.46 -26.28
C ASP A 61 -21.58 -10.96 -24.83
N ASN A 62 -21.67 -11.87 -23.85
CA ASN A 62 -21.71 -11.53 -22.43
C ASN A 62 -20.39 -11.81 -21.68
N MET A 63 -19.40 -12.41 -22.36
CA MET A 63 -18.07 -12.77 -21.83
C MET A 63 -17.43 -11.63 -21.04
N ASP A 64 -17.23 -10.47 -21.66
CA ASP A 64 -16.55 -9.36 -21.00
C ASP A 64 -17.34 -8.84 -19.79
N GLY A 65 -18.67 -8.84 -19.88
CA GLY A 65 -19.53 -8.48 -18.77
C GLY A 65 -19.38 -9.45 -17.61
N LEU A 66 -19.45 -10.76 -17.88
CA LEU A 66 -19.32 -11.83 -16.88
C LEU A 66 -17.95 -11.80 -16.20
N LEU A 67 -16.87 -11.70 -17.00
CA LEU A 67 -15.50 -11.61 -16.48
C LEU A 67 -15.32 -10.36 -15.61
N SER A 68 -15.76 -9.20 -16.09
CA SER A 68 -15.69 -7.94 -15.32
C SER A 68 -16.42 -8.04 -13.99
N ALA A 69 -17.66 -8.54 -14.02
CA ALA A 69 -18.47 -8.68 -12.81
C ALA A 69 -17.84 -9.66 -11.83
N ASN A 70 -17.29 -10.78 -12.30
CA ASN A 70 -16.64 -11.76 -11.44
C ASN A 70 -15.33 -11.22 -10.82
N MET A 71 -14.53 -10.47 -11.59
CA MET A 71 -13.34 -9.79 -11.07
C MET A 71 -13.71 -8.75 -10.01
N LEU A 72 -14.77 -7.96 -10.22
CA LEU A 72 -15.23 -6.99 -9.21
C LEU A 72 -15.83 -7.67 -7.98
N VAL A 73 -16.59 -8.75 -8.16
CA VAL A 73 -17.16 -9.58 -7.08
C VAL A 73 -16.07 -10.25 -6.24
N THR A 74 -14.86 -10.44 -6.76
CA THR A 74 -13.71 -10.94 -5.99
C THR A 74 -13.37 -10.02 -4.82
N ARG A 75 -13.79 -8.75 -4.86
CA ARG A 75 -13.79 -7.84 -3.70
C ARG A 75 -14.64 -8.36 -2.52
N SER A 76 -15.46 -9.39 -2.68
CA SER A 76 -16.08 -10.09 -1.54
C SER A 76 -15.05 -10.71 -0.58
N PHE A 77 -13.75 -10.71 -0.93
CA PHE A 77 -12.62 -10.88 -0.01
C PHE A 77 -12.68 -9.95 1.22
N VAL A 78 -13.40 -8.82 1.14
CA VAL A 78 -13.21 -7.68 2.06
C VAL A 78 -14.30 -7.53 3.12
N PHE A 79 -15.49 -8.11 2.92
CA PHE A 79 -16.63 -7.90 3.81
C PHE A 79 -17.43 -9.19 4.01
N VAL A 80 -16.89 -10.09 4.84
CA VAL A 80 -17.71 -11.07 5.57
C VAL A 80 -17.67 -10.64 7.03
N GLU A 81 -18.82 -10.39 7.63
CA GLU A 81 -18.95 -10.08 9.06
C GLU A 81 -18.32 -11.21 9.89
N ASP A 82 -17.57 -10.86 10.93
CA ASP A 82 -16.78 -11.79 11.76
C ASP A 82 -17.62 -12.80 12.58
N ASP A 83 -18.95 -12.78 12.42
CA ASP A 83 -19.93 -13.54 13.23
C ASP A 83 -20.47 -14.81 12.55
N VAL A 84 -19.83 -15.29 11.48
CA VAL A 84 -20.27 -16.51 10.76
C VAL A 84 -19.42 -17.73 11.16
N GLU A 85 -20.07 -18.88 11.37
CA GLU A 85 -19.43 -20.19 11.55
C GLU A 85 -18.25 -20.41 10.59
N ARG A 86 -17.18 -21.11 11.03
CA ARG A 86 -15.89 -21.26 10.33
C ARG A 86 -16.00 -21.70 8.85
N GLU A 87 -17.01 -22.50 8.52
CA GLU A 87 -17.28 -22.90 7.14
C GLU A 87 -17.71 -21.72 6.27
N GLY A 88 -18.42 -20.74 6.84
CA GLY A 88 -18.66 -19.41 6.31
C GLY A 88 -17.42 -18.54 6.21
N ALA A 89 -16.52 -18.61 7.20
CA ALA A 89 -15.28 -17.82 7.24
C ALA A 89 -14.28 -18.16 6.12
N LEU A 90 -14.34 -19.35 5.49
CA LEU A 90 -13.52 -19.71 4.32
C LEU A 90 -14.29 -19.64 3.00
N LYS A 91 -15.57 -19.25 2.97
CA LYS A 91 -16.35 -19.16 1.71
C LYS A 91 -15.71 -18.19 0.72
N TRP A 92 -15.07 -17.14 1.21
CA TRP A 92 -14.41 -16.14 0.36
C TRP A 92 -13.25 -16.74 -0.47
N LEU A 93 -12.53 -17.76 0.03
CA LEU A 93 -11.47 -18.44 -0.72
C LEU A 93 -12.00 -19.14 -1.98
N VAL A 94 -13.28 -19.46 -2.01
CA VAL A 94 -13.94 -20.25 -3.07
C VAL A 94 -14.80 -19.37 -3.97
N VAL A 95 -14.97 -18.08 -3.66
CA VAL A 95 -15.76 -17.15 -4.50
C VAL A 95 -15.20 -17.10 -5.93
N GLN A 96 -13.89 -17.29 -6.10
CA GLN A 96 -13.25 -17.37 -7.41
C GLN A 96 -13.15 -18.79 -8.00
N SER A 97 -13.56 -19.86 -7.32
CA SER A 97 -13.45 -21.21 -7.89
C SER A 97 -14.26 -21.36 -9.18
N GLY A 98 -15.38 -20.64 -9.29
CA GLY A 98 -16.19 -20.56 -10.50
C GLY A 98 -15.53 -19.80 -11.65
N PHE A 99 -14.52 -18.97 -11.37
CA PHE A 99 -13.82 -18.17 -12.38
C PHE A 99 -13.03 -19.04 -13.35
N ASN A 100 -12.28 -20.03 -12.85
CA ASN A 100 -11.51 -20.92 -13.71
C ASN A 100 -12.39 -21.81 -14.59
N HIS A 101 -13.53 -22.26 -14.05
CA HIS A 101 -14.51 -23.00 -14.84
C HIS A 101 -15.18 -22.11 -15.91
N LEU A 102 -15.43 -20.84 -15.60
CA LEU A 102 -15.92 -19.87 -16.57
C LEU A 102 -14.85 -19.61 -17.66
N LEU A 103 -13.59 -19.46 -17.26
CA LEU A 103 -12.47 -19.22 -18.15
C LEU A 103 -12.23 -20.39 -19.11
N SER A 104 -12.31 -21.64 -18.62
CA SER A 104 -12.16 -22.84 -19.46
C SER A 104 -13.26 -22.97 -20.50
N LYS A 105 -14.48 -22.50 -20.21
CA LYS A 105 -15.58 -22.47 -21.20
C LYS A 105 -15.39 -21.38 -22.25
N LEU A 106 -14.72 -20.30 -21.89
CA LEU A 106 -14.52 -19.13 -22.74
C LEU A 106 -13.17 -19.14 -23.47
N GLU A 107 -12.30 -20.11 -23.19
CA GLU A 107 -10.90 -20.17 -23.65
C GLU A 107 -10.73 -19.89 -25.14
N VAL A 108 -11.53 -20.55 -25.98
CA VAL A 108 -11.50 -20.41 -27.45
C VAL A 108 -11.79 -18.97 -27.89
N HIS A 109 -12.54 -18.20 -27.10
CA HIS A 109 -12.98 -16.85 -27.41
C HIS A 109 -12.21 -15.76 -26.65
N LEU A 110 -11.34 -16.12 -25.69
CA LEU A 110 -10.60 -15.15 -24.87
C LEU A 110 -9.73 -14.21 -25.69
N HIS A 111 -9.27 -14.62 -26.87
CA HIS A 111 -8.50 -13.77 -27.79
C HIS A 111 -9.26 -12.50 -28.22
N ARG A 112 -10.60 -12.48 -28.06
CA ARG A 112 -11.46 -11.32 -28.38
C ARG A 112 -11.83 -10.51 -27.14
N SER A 113 -11.49 -10.98 -25.94
CA SER A 113 -11.86 -10.32 -24.69
C SER A 113 -10.96 -9.12 -24.42
N VAL A 114 -11.56 -8.06 -23.88
CA VAL A 114 -10.82 -6.91 -23.33
C VAL A 114 -9.89 -7.31 -22.17
N TRP A 115 -10.17 -8.45 -21.50
CA TRP A 115 -9.41 -8.92 -20.35
C TRP A 115 -8.19 -9.76 -20.69
N LEU A 116 -7.95 -10.09 -21.96
CA LEU A 116 -6.82 -10.92 -22.36
C LEU A 116 -5.47 -10.41 -21.82
N PRO A 117 -5.11 -9.10 -21.90
CA PRO A 117 -3.83 -8.62 -21.37
C PRO A 117 -3.69 -8.85 -19.86
N VAL A 118 -4.79 -8.67 -19.11
CA VAL A 118 -4.83 -8.87 -17.65
C VAL A 118 -4.66 -10.35 -17.30
N LEU A 119 -5.32 -11.23 -18.07
CA LEU A 119 -5.20 -12.68 -17.89
C LEU A 119 -3.81 -13.20 -18.23
N LEU A 120 -3.16 -12.63 -19.25
CA LEU A 120 -1.79 -12.96 -19.61
C LEU A 120 -0.80 -12.50 -18.54
N ASP A 121 -0.94 -11.26 -18.03
CA ASP A 121 -0.11 -10.75 -16.93
C ASP A 121 -0.28 -11.56 -15.63
N ALA A 122 -1.47 -12.13 -15.40
CA ALA A 122 -1.71 -13.00 -14.25
C ALA A 122 -0.98 -14.36 -14.37
N ARG A 123 -0.62 -14.81 -15.58
CA ARG A 123 0.09 -16.08 -15.76
C ARG A 123 1.50 -15.96 -15.18
N ILE A 124 1.82 -16.88 -14.28
CA ILE A 124 3.15 -17.02 -13.72
C ILE A 124 4.00 -17.79 -14.73
N GLU A 125 4.95 -17.11 -15.37
CA GLU A 125 5.90 -17.70 -16.31
C GLU A 125 6.79 -18.72 -15.58
N GLY A 126 6.75 -19.97 -16.05
CA GLY A 126 7.35 -21.13 -15.37
C GLY A 126 6.63 -22.44 -15.67
N ARG A 127 5.45 -22.38 -16.28
CA ARG A 127 4.81 -23.55 -16.89
C ARG A 127 5.03 -23.50 -18.41
N GLU A 128 6.03 -24.24 -18.88
CA GLU A 128 6.05 -24.72 -20.27
C GLU A 128 4.80 -25.58 -20.47
N GLU A 129 3.73 -24.98 -20.99
CA GLU A 129 2.61 -25.74 -21.52
C GLU A 129 3.04 -26.28 -22.89
N GLY A 130 3.57 -27.51 -22.87
CA GLY A 130 3.57 -28.47 -24.00
C GLY A 130 3.82 -27.91 -25.39
N GLY A 131 5.10 -27.71 -25.74
CA GLY A 131 5.58 -27.61 -27.11
C GLY A 131 7.09 -27.84 -27.08
N ASP A 132 7.55 -28.93 -27.68
CA ASP A 132 8.96 -29.30 -27.79
C ASP A 132 9.84 -28.08 -28.06
N HIS A 133 10.75 -27.75 -27.13
CA HIS A 133 12.14 -27.33 -27.39
C HIS A 133 12.90 -27.21 -26.06
N GLN A 134 13.93 -28.05 -25.96
CA GLN A 134 14.73 -28.36 -24.78
C GLN A 134 15.50 -27.16 -24.20
N PRO A 135 15.56 -26.98 -22.87
CA PRO A 135 16.61 -26.16 -22.25
C PRO A 135 17.94 -26.93 -22.17
N PRO A 136 19.11 -26.24 -22.18
CA PRO A 136 20.40 -26.89 -22.30
C PRO A 136 20.77 -27.67 -21.02
N ARG A 137 21.37 -28.86 -21.17
CA ARG A 137 22.06 -29.59 -20.08
C ARG A 137 23.59 -29.36 -20.15
N PRO A 138 24.38 -29.84 -19.17
CA PRO A 138 24.61 -29.35 -17.80
C PRO A 138 26.14 -29.09 -17.60
N PRO A 139 26.66 -29.05 -16.35
CA PRO A 139 27.83 -29.91 -16.09
C PRO A 139 27.55 -31.00 -15.05
N GLN A 140 28.05 -32.20 -15.37
CA GLN A 140 28.03 -33.40 -14.54
C GLN A 140 29.12 -33.36 -13.47
N GLN A 141 28.81 -33.87 -12.26
CA GLN A 141 29.61 -34.68 -11.31
C GLN A 141 28.81 -34.68 -10.00
N GLN A 142 28.52 -35.75 -9.27
CA GLN A 142 29.03 -37.12 -9.22
C GLN A 142 28.02 -37.97 -8.40
N GLN A 143 28.05 -39.30 -8.59
CA GLN A 143 27.13 -40.31 -8.03
C GLN A 143 27.18 -40.44 -6.49
N GLN A 144 26.06 -40.81 -5.85
CA GLN A 144 25.82 -42.14 -5.23
C GLN A 144 24.46 -42.30 -4.50
N PRO A 145 23.99 -43.55 -4.18
CA PRO A 145 22.57 -43.92 -4.19
C PRO A 145 21.95 -44.32 -2.83
N ARG A 146 20.60 -44.38 -2.84
CA ARG A 146 19.64 -45.18 -2.03
C ARG A 146 19.98 -45.49 -0.57
N GLY A 147 19.16 -44.89 0.31
CA GLY A 147 18.78 -45.45 1.60
C GLY A 147 17.76 -44.51 2.25
N GLY A 148 16.59 -45.03 2.63
CA GLY A 148 15.62 -44.24 3.40
C GLY A 148 16.31 -43.69 4.64
N MET A 149 16.13 -42.40 4.94
CA MET A 149 16.77 -41.79 6.11
C MET A 149 15.71 -41.14 7.02
N PRO A 150 15.78 -41.38 8.36
CA PRO A 150 14.87 -40.79 9.33
C PRO A 150 15.22 -39.31 9.56
N TRP A 151 14.28 -38.56 10.14
CA TRP A 151 14.46 -37.17 10.60
C TRP A 151 15.80 -36.99 11.34
N GLN A 152 16.84 -36.49 10.68
CA GLN A 152 18.12 -36.19 11.31
C GLN A 152 18.64 -34.79 10.93
N ASP A 153 18.98 -34.08 12.01
CA ASP A 153 19.72 -32.83 12.21
C ASP A 153 19.78 -31.77 11.09
N LEU A 154 19.11 -30.64 11.35
CA LEU A 154 18.95 -29.46 10.48
C LEU A 154 20.22 -28.60 10.32
N SER A 155 21.38 -29.06 10.77
CA SER A 155 22.61 -28.28 10.84
C SER A 155 23.57 -28.48 9.64
N GLN A 156 23.24 -29.34 8.66
CA GLN A 156 24.21 -29.80 7.64
C GLN A 156 23.73 -29.70 6.17
N VAL A 157 22.64 -29.00 5.85
CA VAL A 157 22.21 -28.81 4.45
C VAL A 157 22.89 -27.59 3.83
N GLU A 158 23.71 -27.81 2.80
CA GLU A 158 24.40 -26.78 2.02
C GLU A 158 23.43 -25.85 1.26
N TYR A 159 23.75 -24.55 1.30
CA TYR A 159 22.86 -23.41 1.06
C TYR A 159 22.67 -23.03 -0.42
N GLY A 160 21.39 -22.89 -0.83
CA GLY A 160 20.88 -22.11 -1.97
C GLY A 160 19.72 -21.19 -1.53
N PRO A 161 19.28 -20.18 -2.31
CA PRO A 161 19.10 -18.79 -1.84
C PRO A 161 17.88 -18.43 -0.96
N ASP A 162 17.07 -19.37 -0.45
CA ASP A 162 16.06 -19.02 0.57
C ASP A 162 15.70 -20.20 1.48
N LYS A 163 16.25 -20.21 2.70
CA LYS A 163 16.01 -21.22 3.76
C LYS A 163 14.53 -21.52 3.97
N VAL A 164 13.67 -20.51 3.83
CA VAL A 164 12.23 -20.64 4.05
C VAL A 164 11.56 -21.47 2.95
N GLU A 165 11.97 -21.30 1.69
CA GLU A 165 11.41 -22.09 0.59
C GLU A 165 11.68 -23.57 0.83
N THR A 166 12.93 -23.92 1.12
CA THR A 166 13.34 -25.31 1.40
C THR A 166 12.54 -25.91 2.55
N LEU A 167 12.35 -25.17 3.65
CA LEU A 167 11.58 -25.63 4.80
C LEU A 167 10.10 -25.85 4.44
N LEU A 168 9.49 -25.00 3.61
CA LEU A 168 8.10 -25.19 3.17
C LEU A 168 7.93 -26.45 2.32
N TRP A 169 8.83 -26.67 1.33
CA TRP A 169 8.79 -27.87 0.48
C TRP A 169 8.93 -29.15 1.31
N GLN A 170 9.92 -29.18 2.20
CA GLN A 170 10.16 -30.32 3.09
C GLN A 170 9.01 -30.56 4.06
N PHE A 171 8.47 -29.50 4.67
CA PHE A 171 7.36 -29.62 5.62
C PHE A 171 6.07 -30.12 4.97
N CYS A 172 5.83 -29.76 3.71
CA CYS A 172 4.69 -30.28 2.93
C CYS A 172 4.93 -31.69 2.37
N GLY A 173 6.12 -32.28 2.59
CA GLY A 173 6.47 -33.61 2.09
C GLY A 173 6.56 -33.69 0.57
N ILE A 174 6.97 -32.60 -0.10
CA ILE A 174 6.99 -32.52 -1.56
C ILE A 174 8.44 -32.58 -2.05
N GLY A 175 8.73 -33.51 -2.96
CA GLY A 175 10.06 -33.73 -3.56
C GLY A 175 10.10 -33.49 -5.06
N ASP A 176 11.27 -33.69 -5.66
CA ASP A 176 11.47 -33.55 -7.11
C ASP A 176 10.61 -34.58 -7.86
N GLY A 177 9.62 -34.09 -8.61
CA GLY A 177 8.74 -34.91 -9.45
C GLY A 177 7.38 -35.28 -8.84
N THR A 178 7.02 -34.79 -7.65
CA THR A 178 5.66 -34.97 -7.10
C THR A 178 4.62 -34.37 -8.05
N LEU A 179 3.63 -35.17 -8.45
CA LEU A 179 2.55 -34.70 -9.32
C LEU A 179 1.48 -33.92 -8.53
N ALA A 180 0.77 -32.99 -9.19
CA ALA A 180 -0.30 -32.21 -8.58
C ALA A 180 -1.46 -33.08 -8.05
N SER A 181 -1.66 -34.27 -8.63
CA SER A 181 -2.63 -35.25 -8.16
C SER A 181 -2.21 -35.99 -6.89
N GLU A 182 -0.92 -35.96 -6.53
CA GLU A 182 -0.35 -36.73 -5.41
C GLU A 182 -0.26 -35.90 -4.13
N SER A 183 -0.17 -34.58 -4.23
CA SER A 183 -0.10 -33.69 -3.08
C SER A 183 -1.12 -32.54 -3.18
N PRO A 184 -2.06 -32.43 -2.22
CA PRO A 184 -3.05 -31.36 -2.21
C PRO A 184 -2.41 -29.98 -1.97
N TYR A 185 -1.14 -29.92 -1.55
CA TYR A 185 -0.42 -28.69 -1.25
C TYR A 185 0.34 -28.11 -2.46
N LEU A 186 0.65 -28.93 -3.47
CA LEU A 186 1.64 -28.60 -4.51
C LEU A 186 1.33 -27.30 -5.26
N GLU A 187 0.12 -27.16 -5.83
CA GLU A 187 -0.22 -25.99 -6.65
C GLU A 187 -0.17 -24.70 -5.83
N CYS A 188 -0.75 -24.71 -4.62
CA CYS A 188 -0.77 -23.54 -3.75
C CYS A 188 0.63 -23.17 -3.25
N LEU A 189 1.47 -24.17 -2.93
CA LEU A 189 2.84 -23.93 -2.50
C LEU A 189 3.71 -23.35 -3.63
N GLN A 190 3.60 -23.88 -4.85
CA GLN A 190 4.34 -23.36 -6.01
C GLN A 190 4.06 -21.88 -6.26
N LEU A 191 2.78 -21.49 -6.18
CA LEU A 191 2.36 -20.09 -6.33
C LEU A 191 2.96 -19.22 -5.24
N VAL A 192 2.88 -19.64 -3.98
CA VAL A 192 3.45 -18.90 -2.85
C VAL A 192 4.96 -18.74 -3.02
N VAL A 193 5.68 -19.81 -3.36
CA VAL A 193 7.13 -19.75 -3.59
C VAL A 193 7.47 -18.78 -4.72
N HIS A 194 6.76 -18.84 -5.84
CA HIS A 194 6.96 -17.90 -6.94
C HIS A 194 6.68 -16.45 -6.49
N MET A 195 5.59 -16.22 -5.75
CA MET A 195 5.23 -14.91 -5.21
C MET A 195 6.28 -14.35 -4.26
N ARG A 196 6.94 -15.19 -3.45
CA ARG A 196 8.05 -14.76 -2.58
C ARG A 196 9.26 -14.28 -3.36
N ARG A 197 9.54 -14.86 -4.53
CA ARG A 197 10.67 -14.47 -5.38
C ARG A 197 10.46 -13.15 -6.10
N MET A 198 9.21 -12.69 -6.22
CA MET A 198 8.86 -11.38 -6.82
C MET A 198 9.02 -10.18 -5.88
N ARG A 199 9.57 -10.37 -4.67
CA ARG A 199 9.71 -9.27 -3.70
C ARG A 199 10.69 -8.18 -4.21
N PRO A 200 10.44 -6.89 -3.93
CA PRO A 200 9.35 -6.36 -3.10
C PRO A 200 7.99 -6.38 -3.80
N ILE A 201 6.96 -6.83 -3.08
CA ILE A 201 5.59 -6.82 -3.58
C ILE A 201 5.07 -5.38 -3.64
N THR A 202 4.38 -5.06 -4.74
CA THR A 202 3.75 -3.76 -5.01
C THR A 202 2.37 -3.98 -5.61
N CYS A 203 1.60 -2.92 -5.82
CA CYS A 203 0.27 -2.99 -6.43
C CYS A 203 0.26 -3.61 -7.83
N HIS A 204 1.37 -3.53 -8.59
CA HIS A 204 1.50 -4.14 -9.93
C HIS A 204 1.43 -5.67 -9.90
N HIS A 205 1.69 -6.30 -8.76
CA HIS A 205 1.68 -7.76 -8.61
C HIS A 205 0.29 -8.32 -8.29
N PHE A 206 -0.74 -7.45 -8.15
CA PHE A 206 -2.09 -7.85 -7.76
C PHE A 206 -2.66 -9.00 -8.59
N ASN A 207 -2.56 -8.90 -9.93
CA ASN A 207 -3.09 -9.90 -10.86
C ASN A 207 -2.47 -11.29 -10.64
N LYS A 208 -1.16 -11.33 -10.35
CA LYS A 208 -0.45 -12.58 -10.05
C LYS A 208 -0.89 -13.13 -8.69
N MET A 209 -1.04 -12.28 -7.68
CA MET A 209 -1.43 -12.69 -6.33
C MET A 209 -2.82 -13.33 -6.25
N VAL A 210 -3.79 -12.81 -7.00
CA VAL A 210 -5.16 -13.37 -7.00
C VAL A 210 -5.26 -14.72 -7.69
N THR A 211 -4.26 -15.14 -8.49
CA THR A 211 -4.26 -16.48 -9.11
C THR A 211 -4.29 -17.61 -8.08
N PHE A 212 -3.78 -17.37 -6.87
CA PHE A 212 -3.85 -18.31 -5.76
C PHE A 212 -5.29 -18.80 -5.52
N LEU A 213 -6.26 -17.88 -5.52
CA LEU A 213 -7.68 -18.19 -5.27
C LEU A 213 -8.25 -19.15 -6.31
N GLY A 214 -7.83 -19.01 -7.57
CA GLY A 214 -8.23 -19.93 -8.64
C GLY A 214 -7.65 -21.34 -8.49
N ARG A 215 -6.54 -21.50 -7.76
CA ARG A 215 -5.82 -22.78 -7.58
C ARG A 215 -6.11 -23.49 -6.27
N VAL A 216 -6.97 -22.93 -5.43
CA VAL A 216 -7.45 -23.59 -4.21
C VAL A 216 -8.35 -24.77 -4.60
N THR A 217 -7.79 -25.99 -4.53
CA THR A 217 -8.54 -27.22 -4.80
C THR A 217 -9.49 -27.56 -3.65
N PRO A 218 -10.55 -28.35 -3.88
CA PRO A 218 -11.43 -28.83 -2.80
C PRO A 218 -10.68 -29.59 -1.70
N ALA A 219 -9.64 -30.36 -2.07
CA ALA A 219 -8.81 -31.09 -1.12
C ALA A 219 -7.98 -30.15 -0.23
N PHE A 220 -7.32 -29.14 -0.82
CA PHE A 220 -6.58 -28.13 -0.04
C PHE A 220 -7.52 -27.33 0.87
N ARG A 221 -8.71 -27.00 0.39
CA ARG A 221 -9.74 -26.33 1.20
C ARG A 221 -10.15 -27.17 2.41
N GLN A 222 -10.35 -28.48 2.24
CA GLN A 222 -10.70 -29.35 3.35
C GLN A 222 -9.61 -29.34 4.43
N LEU A 223 -8.33 -29.36 4.03
CA LEU A 223 -7.20 -29.26 4.96
C LEU A 223 -7.19 -27.94 5.75
N LEU A 224 -7.58 -26.81 5.13
CA LEU A 224 -7.73 -25.53 5.84
C LEU A 224 -8.89 -25.57 6.87
N LEU A 225 -9.99 -26.25 6.53
CA LEU A 225 -11.12 -26.46 7.46
C LEU A 225 -10.70 -27.33 8.64
N ASP A 226 -9.97 -28.41 8.38
CA ASP A 226 -9.42 -29.35 9.36
C ASP A 226 -8.25 -28.74 10.18
N ARG A 227 -7.85 -27.51 9.85
CA ARG A 227 -6.76 -26.76 10.48
C ARG A 227 -5.42 -27.49 10.35
N ASP A 228 -5.17 -28.13 9.22
CA ASP A 228 -3.87 -28.71 8.93
C ASP A 228 -2.77 -27.64 8.99
N THR A 229 -1.66 -27.98 9.63
CA THR A 229 -0.57 -27.01 9.88
C THR A 229 0.12 -26.59 8.58
N ALA A 230 0.32 -27.49 7.61
CA ALA A 230 0.98 -27.18 6.35
C ALA A 230 0.09 -26.29 5.47
N ALA A 231 -1.21 -26.61 5.38
CA ALA A 231 -2.17 -25.78 4.64
C ALA A 231 -2.26 -24.36 5.25
N LEU A 232 -2.32 -24.25 6.57
CA LEU A 232 -2.36 -22.96 7.28
C LEU A 232 -1.06 -22.16 7.08
N LEU A 233 0.10 -22.81 7.05
CA LEU A 233 1.36 -22.14 6.73
C LEU A 233 1.37 -21.58 5.31
N ILE A 234 0.97 -22.37 4.30
CA ILE A 234 0.87 -21.89 2.91
C ILE A 234 -0.08 -20.69 2.82
N LEU A 235 -1.26 -20.77 3.46
CA LEU A 235 -2.22 -19.67 3.49
C LEU A 235 -1.66 -18.43 4.21
N THR A 236 -0.96 -18.61 5.33
CA THR A 236 -0.28 -17.51 6.05
C THR A 236 0.72 -16.82 5.15
N TYR A 237 1.50 -17.60 4.40
CA TYR A 237 2.49 -17.07 3.48
C TYR A 237 1.86 -16.24 2.36
N TRP A 238 0.79 -16.74 1.75
CA TRP A 238 0.04 -15.97 0.76
C TRP A 238 -0.55 -14.69 1.35
N LEU A 239 -1.19 -14.75 2.53
CA LEU A 239 -1.83 -13.61 3.18
C LEU A 239 -0.84 -12.51 3.54
N TYR A 240 0.35 -12.83 4.09
CA TYR A 240 1.30 -11.75 4.38
C TYR A 240 1.92 -11.17 3.11
N LEU A 241 2.13 -11.96 2.05
CA LEU A 241 2.62 -11.41 0.78
C LEU A 241 1.59 -10.44 0.19
N LEU A 242 0.30 -10.75 0.37
CA LEU A 242 -0.83 -9.93 -0.05
C LEU A 242 -0.85 -8.55 0.62
N THR A 243 -0.34 -8.42 1.87
CA THR A 243 -0.26 -7.11 2.55
C THR A 243 0.70 -6.15 1.84
N GLY A 244 1.69 -6.66 1.12
CA GLY A 244 2.64 -5.86 0.32
C GLY A 244 1.99 -5.06 -0.82
N ILE A 245 0.77 -5.40 -1.25
CA ILE A 245 0.03 -4.66 -2.30
C ILE A 245 -0.47 -3.30 -1.77
N ARG A 246 -0.65 -3.16 -0.45
CA ARG A 246 -1.03 -1.91 0.25
C ARG A 246 -2.32 -1.26 -0.26
N GLN A 247 -3.29 -2.06 -0.68
CA GLN A 247 -4.63 -1.58 -1.02
C GLN A 247 -5.54 -1.60 0.20
N TRP A 248 -6.25 -0.51 0.45
CA TRP A 248 -7.08 -0.32 1.65
C TRP A 248 -8.13 -1.40 1.85
N TRP A 249 -8.69 -1.92 0.76
CA TRP A 249 -9.71 -2.95 0.80
C TRP A 249 -9.10 -4.34 1.04
N LEU A 250 -7.78 -4.52 0.92
CA LEU A 250 -7.12 -5.82 0.99
C LEU A 250 -6.35 -6.01 2.30
N ILE A 251 -5.67 -4.95 2.75
CA ILE A 251 -4.64 -5.00 3.79
C ILE A 251 -5.21 -5.39 5.16
N ASP A 252 -6.26 -4.73 5.63
CA ASP A 252 -6.81 -4.94 6.96
C ASP A 252 -7.29 -6.39 7.16
N ARG A 253 -7.92 -6.96 6.12
CA ARG A 253 -8.39 -8.35 6.15
C ARG A 253 -7.22 -9.33 6.08
N ALA A 254 -6.27 -9.11 5.18
CA ALA A 254 -5.10 -9.97 5.04
C ALA A 254 -4.28 -10.02 6.33
N GLU A 255 -4.09 -8.87 6.99
CA GLU A 255 -3.41 -8.78 8.29
C GLU A 255 -4.20 -9.47 9.39
N THR A 256 -5.51 -9.24 9.48
CA THR A 256 -6.36 -9.84 10.53
C THR A 256 -6.38 -11.36 10.45
N GLU A 257 -6.56 -11.92 9.24
CA GLU A 257 -6.55 -13.37 9.01
C GLU A 257 -5.16 -13.97 9.24
N CYS A 258 -4.11 -13.32 8.72
CA CYS A 258 -2.73 -13.75 8.95
C CYS A 258 -2.41 -13.78 10.45
N LYS A 259 -2.80 -12.74 11.18
CA LYS A 259 -2.63 -12.63 12.63
C LYS A 259 -3.36 -13.76 13.37
N ALA A 260 -4.61 -14.04 13.02
CA ALA A 260 -5.39 -15.10 13.63
C ALA A 260 -4.74 -16.48 13.41
N ILE A 261 -4.28 -16.78 12.19
CA ILE A 261 -3.60 -18.04 11.88
C ILE A 261 -2.28 -18.17 12.64
N ILE A 262 -1.45 -17.12 12.66
CA ILE A 262 -0.18 -17.13 13.39
C ILE A 262 -0.40 -17.34 14.90
N MET A 263 -1.37 -16.64 15.49
CA MET A 263 -1.71 -16.82 16.91
C MET A 263 -2.18 -18.26 17.20
N PHE A 264 -3.01 -18.82 16.32
CA PHE A 264 -3.47 -20.21 16.44
C PHE A 264 -2.31 -21.21 16.36
N LEU A 265 -1.40 -21.06 15.38
CA LEU A 265 -0.25 -21.95 15.23
C LEU A 265 0.76 -21.81 16.38
N ARG A 266 0.94 -20.60 16.93
CA ARG A 266 1.77 -20.39 18.15
C ARG A 266 1.18 -21.08 19.37
N SER A 267 -0.13 -21.01 19.57
CA SER A 267 -0.79 -21.75 20.66
C SER A 267 -0.60 -23.27 20.52
N ARG A 268 -0.62 -23.80 19.29
CA ARG A 268 -0.28 -25.21 19.05
C ARG A 268 1.18 -25.54 19.38
N LEU A 269 2.12 -24.64 19.11
CA LEU A 269 3.53 -24.82 19.45
C LEU A 269 3.79 -24.94 20.96
N GLU A 270 2.97 -24.31 21.80
CA GLU A 270 3.04 -24.47 23.26
C GLU A 270 2.70 -25.90 23.70
N THR A 271 1.75 -26.55 23.00
CA THR A 271 1.34 -27.94 23.29
C THR A 271 2.21 -28.99 22.60
N ALA A 272 2.74 -28.68 21.42
CA ALA A 272 3.52 -29.58 20.58
C ALA A 272 4.66 -28.79 19.91
N PRO A 273 5.85 -28.71 20.54
CA PRO A 273 6.92 -27.86 20.06
C PRO A 273 7.47 -28.38 18.72
N SER A 274 7.55 -27.49 17.73
CA SER A 274 8.17 -27.73 16.43
C SER A 274 9.06 -26.54 16.07
N SER A 275 10.37 -26.78 16.02
CA SER A 275 11.35 -25.75 15.65
C SER A 275 11.15 -25.27 14.21
N VAL A 276 10.74 -26.17 13.31
CA VAL A 276 10.46 -25.85 11.89
C VAL A 276 9.28 -24.90 11.74
N VAL A 277 8.16 -25.20 12.40
CA VAL A 277 6.98 -24.32 12.34
C VAL A 277 7.27 -22.97 13.01
N ALA A 278 7.99 -22.96 14.13
CA ALA A 278 8.42 -21.71 14.77
C ALA A 278 9.31 -20.85 13.85
N GLU A 279 10.23 -21.47 13.12
CA GLU A 279 11.08 -20.80 12.12
C GLU A 279 10.27 -20.23 10.95
N LEU A 280 9.37 -21.04 10.38
CA LEU A 280 8.48 -20.64 9.27
C LEU A 280 7.50 -19.51 9.66
N LEU A 281 7.15 -19.39 10.93
CA LEU A 281 6.29 -18.30 11.40
C LEU A 281 7.04 -16.99 11.65
N ARG A 282 8.38 -16.99 11.71
CA ARG A 282 9.15 -15.80 12.09
C ARG A 282 8.95 -14.65 11.11
N GLU A 283 9.12 -14.92 9.81
CA GLU A 283 8.99 -13.92 8.76
C GLU A 283 7.58 -13.33 8.66
N PRO A 284 6.49 -14.14 8.51
CA PRO A 284 5.13 -13.63 8.52
C PRO A 284 4.78 -12.84 9.78
N ALA A 285 5.19 -13.33 10.96
CA ALA A 285 4.86 -12.68 12.23
C ALA A 285 5.57 -11.33 12.38
N ARG A 286 6.82 -11.22 11.89
CA ARG A 286 7.55 -9.96 11.87
C ARG A 286 6.90 -8.96 10.92
N ALA A 287 6.49 -9.41 9.73
CA ALA A 287 5.85 -8.55 8.74
C ALA A 287 4.56 -7.90 9.26
N ILE A 288 3.76 -8.62 10.06
CA ILE A 288 2.49 -8.12 10.61
C ILE A 288 2.60 -7.58 12.06
N GLY A 289 3.82 -7.44 12.60
CA GLY A 289 4.05 -6.81 13.91
C GLY A 289 3.70 -7.66 15.15
N LEU A 290 3.75 -9.00 15.05
CA LEU A 290 3.42 -9.96 16.12
C LEU A 290 4.63 -10.43 16.97
N GLU A 291 5.82 -9.84 16.86
CA GLU A 291 6.97 -10.28 17.67
C GLU A 291 6.76 -10.01 19.17
N SER A 292 7.00 -11.04 19.98
CA SER A 292 6.91 -10.99 21.44
C SER A 292 7.97 -10.05 22.01
N ALA A 293 7.61 -9.32 23.07
CA ALA A 293 8.44 -8.30 23.70
C ALA A 293 9.81 -8.77 24.24
N SER A 294 10.11 -10.08 24.20
CA SER A 294 11.34 -10.68 24.74
C SER A 294 12.58 -10.53 23.84
N THR A 295 12.42 -10.13 22.57
CA THR A 295 13.54 -9.88 21.65
C THR A 295 13.45 -8.50 21.00
N ARG A 296 12.95 -7.49 21.73
CA ARG A 296 13.12 -6.07 21.37
C ARG A 296 14.54 -5.58 21.71
N SER A 297 15.53 -6.27 21.17
CA SER A 297 16.86 -5.69 20.95
C SER A 297 17.20 -5.95 19.50
N ALA A 298 17.37 -4.87 18.74
CA ALA A 298 17.76 -4.85 17.34
C ALA A 298 16.74 -5.43 16.33
N THR A 299 15.71 -4.63 16.01
CA THR A 299 15.31 -4.20 14.65
C THR A 299 13.82 -3.92 14.60
N SER A 300 13.46 -2.74 15.12
CA SER A 300 12.14 -2.13 14.98
C SER A 300 11.74 -2.07 13.51
N GLY A 301 10.63 -2.72 13.15
CA GLY A 301 9.90 -2.36 11.95
C GLY A 301 9.53 -0.88 12.05
N ARG A 302 10.10 -0.06 11.17
CA ARG A 302 9.75 1.35 11.05
C ARG A 302 8.29 1.47 10.59
N ILE A 303 7.37 1.63 11.54
CA ILE A 303 6.62 2.89 11.47
C ILE A 303 7.72 3.93 11.50
N VAL A 304 7.90 4.70 10.42
CA VAL A 304 8.77 5.87 10.47
C VAL A 304 8.13 6.76 11.53
N LYS A 305 8.47 6.53 12.80
CA LYS A 305 8.43 7.55 13.83
C LYS A 305 9.46 8.54 13.32
N MET A 306 9.01 9.40 12.42
CA MET A 306 9.78 10.55 12.00
C MET A 306 10.29 11.15 13.30
N SER A 307 11.62 11.25 13.40
CA SER A 307 12.28 11.90 14.51
C SER A 307 11.64 13.28 14.69
N GLY A 308 11.67 13.81 15.91
CA GLY A 308 11.23 15.19 16.15
C GLY A 308 11.89 16.18 15.17
N GLU A 309 13.11 15.86 14.73
CA GLU A 309 13.84 16.59 13.68
C GLU A 309 13.12 16.58 12.32
N ALA A 310 12.75 15.41 11.79
CA ALA A 310 12.09 15.31 10.50
C ALA A 310 10.71 15.98 10.51
N TRP A 311 9.96 15.83 11.61
CA TRP A 311 8.69 16.55 11.79
C TRP A 311 8.87 18.07 11.85
N LEU A 312 9.90 18.56 12.52
CA LEU A 312 10.19 19.98 12.61
C LEU A 312 10.52 20.56 11.23
N TYR A 313 11.37 19.90 10.44
CA TYR A 313 11.71 20.35 9.09
C TYR A 313 10.55 20.19 8.10
N LEU A 314 9.68 19.18 8.26
CA LEU A 314 8.44 19.08 7.49
C LEU A 314 7.52 20.26 7.77
N LEU A 315 7.30 20.59 9.06
CA LEU A 315 6.54 21.76 9.46
C LEU A 315 7.18 23.06 8.90
N ALA A 316 8.50 23.15 8.91
CA ALA A 316 9.24 24.28 8.34
C ALA A 316 9.01 24.44 6.83
N VAL A 317 9.01 23.34 6.07
CA VAL A 317 8.70 23.34 4.64
C VAL A 317 7.29 23.85 4.40
N LEU A 318 6.31 23.34 5.15
CA LEU A 318 4.90 23.74 5.02
C LEU A 318 4.67 25.21 5.36
N ILE A 319 5.19 25.67 6.49
CA ILE A 319 5.09 27.08 6.92
C ILE A 319 5.80 28.00 5.92
N ASN A 320 6.99 27.63 5.46
CA ASN A 320 7.73 28.44 4.49
C ASN A 320 7.06 28.47 3.11
N ALA A 321 6.35 27.40 2.72
CA ALA A 321 5.54 27.38 1.51
C ALA A 321 4.40 28.40 1.54
N VAL A 322 3.75 28.58 2.70
CA VAL A 322 2.75 29.64 2.91
C VAL A 322 3.38 31.03 2.71
N ASN A 323 4.56 31.29 3.28
CA ASN A 323 5.27 32.55 3.07
C ASN A 323 5.68 32.76 1.61
N LEU A 324 6.09 31.71 0.90
CA LEU A 324 6.36 31.74 -0.53
C LEU A 324 5.13 32.21 -1.33
N PHE A 325 3.96 31.64 -1.03
CA PHE A 325 2.72 32.03 -1.67
C PHE A 325 2.34 33.49 -1.36
N LEU A 326 2.49 33.92 -0.11
CA LEU A 326 2.27 35.31 0.29
C LEU A 326 3.22 36.28 -0.43
N GLN A 327 4.49 35.93 -0.61
CA GLN A 327 5.44 36.77 -1.34
C GLN A 327 5.15 36.83 -2.85
N VAL A 328 4.67 35.74 -3.45
CA VAL A 328 4.18 35.76 -4.84
C VAL A 328 2.96 36.68 -4.94
N PHE A 329 2.01 36.57 -4.00
CA PHE A 329 0.86 37.47 -3.94
C PHE A 329 1.27 38.94 -3.79
N PHE A 330 2.20 39.28 -2.89
CA PHE A 330 2.71 40.65 -2.74
C PHE A 330 3.38 41.15 -4.02
N THR A 331 4.17 40.30 -4.67
CA THR A 331 4.86 40.65 -5.92
C THR A 331 3.87 40.94 -7.05
N ILE A 332 2.82 40.12 -7.19
CA ILE A 332 1.75 40.34 -8.17
C ILE A 332 1.03 41.67 -7.86
N MET A 333 0.63 41.89 -6.61
CA MET A 333 -0.04 43.13 -6.20
C MET A 333 0.78 44.38 -6.51
N TYR A 334 2.09 44.36 -6.23
CA TYR A 334 2.97 45.48 -6.60
C TYR A 334 3.11 45.67 -8.11
N SER A 335 3.13 44.57 -8.88
CA SER A 335 3.15 44.63 -10.34
C SER A 335 1.84 45.16 -10.92
N ASP A 336 0.69 44.77 -10.35
CA ASP A 336 -0.62 45.26 -10.74
C ASP A 336 -0.74 46.77 -10.47
N LEU A 337 -0.16 47.26 -9.38
CA LEU A 337 -0.09 48.70 -9.11
C LEU A 337 0.85 49.44 -10.08
N GLU A 338 1.96 48.83 -10.48
CA GLU A 338 2.89 49.41 -11.48
C GLU A 338 2.28 49.49 -12.87
N CYS A 339 1.39 48.55 -13.22
CA CYS A 339 0.64 48.55 -14.47
C CYS A 339 -0.70 49.32 -14.39
N ASP A 340 -0.93 50.06 -13.31
CA ASP A 340 -2.17 50.83 -13.04
C ASP A 340 -3.46 49.98 -13.07
N TYR A 341 -3.37 48.67 -12.78
CA TYR A 341 -4.52 47.75 -12.72
C TYR A 341 -5.31 47.82 -11.41
N ILE A 342 -4.70 48.32 -10.32
CA ILE A 342 -5.34 48.44 -9.01
C ILE A 342 -5.07 49.79 -8.37
N ASN A 343 -6.04 50.31 -7.62
CA ASN A 343 -5.88 51.56 -6.89
C ASN A 343 -4.90 51.40 -5.70
N PRO A 344 -4.12 52.44 -5.36
CA PRO A 344 -3.16 52.41 -4.26
C PRO A 344 -3.82 52.18 -2.89
N ILE A 345 -5.03 52.70 -2.67
CA ILE A 345 -5.80 52.52 -1.43
C ILE A 345 -6.21 51.05 -1.25
N ASP A 346 -6.72 50.43 -2.32
CA ASP A 346 -7.15 49.04 -2.31
C ASP A 346 -5.97 48.08 -2.08
N LEU A 347 -4.82 48.38 -2.69
CA LEU A 347 -3.58 47.63 -2.44
C LEU A 347 -3.14 47.73 -0.98
N CYS A 348 -3.08 48.95 -0.41
CA CYS A 348 -2.64 49.15 0.98
C CYS A 348 -3.55 48.40 1.97
N ASN A 349 -4.87 48.48 1.80
CA ASN A 349 -5.83 47.76 2.66
C ASN A 349 -5.63 46.24 2.61
N ARG A 350 -5.41 45.69 1.40
CA ARG A 350 -5.17 44.26 1.23
C ARG A 350 -3.84 43.83 1.82
N LEU A 351 -2.73 44.48 1.44
CA LEU A 351 -1.39 44.07 1.89
C LEU A 351 -1.19 44.28 3.38
N ASN A 352 -1.66 45.39 3.96
CA ASN A 352 -1.49 45.65 5.39
C ASN A 352 -2.13 44.57 6.27
N THR A 353 -3.19 43.91 5.78
CA THR A 353 -3.82 42.76 6.46
C THR A 353 -2.88 41.54 6.57
N TYR A 354 -1.97 41.37 5.63
CA TYR A 354 -1.09 40.19 5.53
C TYR A 354 0.36 40.43 5.96
N ILE A 355 0.82 41.69 6.04
CA ILE A 355 2.21 42.03 6.43
C ILE A 355 2.55 41.53 7.84
N VAL A 356 1.66 41.72 8.82
CA VAL A 356 1.90 41.26 10.20
C VAL A 356 1.80 39.73 10.32
N PRO A 357 0.77 39.05 9.76
CA PRO A 357 0.73 37.59 9.73
C PRO A 357 1.95 36.94 9.09
N GLU A 358 2.47 37.48 7.97
CA GLU A 358 3.66 36.96 7.30
C GLU A 358 4.90 36.99 8.21
N ALA A 359 5.16 38.16 8.82
CA ALA A 359 6.26 38.32 9.76
C ALA A 359 6.09 37.43 11.01
N ALA A 360 4.87 37.28 11.50
CA ALA A 360 4.56 36.44 12.67
C ALA A 360 4.82 34.96 12.40
N VAL A 361 4.41 34.46 11.24
CA VAL A 361 4.61 33.07 10.82
C VAL A 361 6.10 32.76 10.64
N GLN A 362 6.85 33.69 10.04
CA GLN A 362 8.31 33.57 9.92
C GLN A 362 9.03 33.63 11.29
N ALA A 363 8.58 34.51 12.19
CA ALA A 363 9.11 34.60 13.55
C ALA A 363 8.83 33.32 14.36
N PHE A 364 7.63 32.77 14.24
CA PHE A 364 7.25 31.50 14.86
C PHE A 364 8.15 30.36 14.39
N LEU A 365 8.41 30.26 13.10
CA LEU A 365 9.32 29.25 12.56
C LEU A 365 10.75 29.40 13.12
N THR A 366 11.24 30.64 13.20
CA THR A 366 12.58 30.93 13.75
C THR A 366 12.66 30.56 15.24
N PHE A 367 11.60 30.84 16.00
CA PHE A 367 11.49 30.47 17.41
C PHE A 367 11.47 28.95 17.62
N LEU A 368 10.81 28.20 16.75
CA LEU A 368 10.84 26.73 16.81
C LEU A 368 12.26 26.17 16.62
N PHE A 369 13.05 26.73 15.69
CA PHE A 369 14.45 26.32 15.53
C PHE A 369 15.32 26.68 16.74
N LEU A 370 15.01 27.78 17.43
CA LEU A 370 15.70 28.17 18.67
C LEU A 370 15.46 27.17 19.80
N ILE A 371 14.21 26.80 20.08
CA ILE A 371 13.88 25.87 21.18
C ILE A 371 14.49 24.49 20.92
N ASN A 372 14.50 24.05 19.66
CA ASN A 372 15.02 22.72 19.30
C ASN A 372 16.55 22.70 19.07
N GLY A 373 17.24 23.84 19.18
CA GLY A 373 18.71 23.91 19.12
C GLY A 373 19.33 23.76 17.72
N TYR A 374 18.58 24.05 16.65
CA TYR A 374 19.10 23.98 15.27
C TYR A 374 19.80 25.27 14.87
N TRP A 375 21.04 25.44 15.31
CA TRP A 375 21.83 26.68 15.18
C TRP A 375 22.03 27.15 13.74
N LEU A 376 22.23 26.24 12.78
CA LEU A 376 22.42 26.61 11.36
C LEU A 376 21.12 27.18 10.76
N ALA A 377 19.99 26.51 10.97
CA ALA A 377 18.69 27.00 10.51
C ALA A 377 18.33 28.32 11.18
N LEU A 378 18.62 28.46 12.49
CA LEU A 378 18.44 29.72 13.22
C LEU A 378 19.27 30.85 12.60
N LEU A 379 20.57 30.63 12.38
CA LEU A 379 21.49 31.63 11.81
C LEU A 379 21.00 32.13 10.45
N LEU A 380 20.50 31.23 9.60
CA LEU A 380 19.97 31.58 8.28
C LEU A 380 18.67 32.41 8.35
N ASN A 381 17.83 32.20 9.37
CA ASN A 381 16.58 32.97 9.54
C ASN A 381 16.75 34.31 10.24
N LEU A 382 17.81 34.48 11.05
CA LEU A 382 18.05 35.69 11.84
C LEU A 382 18.10 36.99 11.01
N PRO A 383 18.74 37.06 9.83
CA PRO A 383 18.76 38.28 9.04
C PRO A 383 17.36 38.77 8.65
N LEU A 384 16.50 37.86 8.18
CA LEU A 384 15.13 38.21 7.79
C LEU A 384 14.28 38.54 9.03
N LEU A 385 14.44 37.79 10.13
CA LEU A 385 13.74 38.06 11.38
C LEU A 385 14.10 39.45 11.93
N ALA A 386 15.39 39.78 11.98
CA ALA A 386 15.87 41.08 12.46
C ALA A 386 15.36 42.22 11.57
N PHE A 387 15.35 42.03 10.25
CA PHE A 387 14.80 42.99 9.31
C PHE A 387 13.31 43.25 9.54
N ASN A 388 12.50 42.19 9.64
CA ASN A 388 11.06 42.30 9.88
C ASN A 388 10.76 42.87 11.28
N ALA A 389 11.50 42.47 12.32
CA ALA A 389 11.36 42.99 13.67
C ALA A 389 11.67 44.49 13.73
N LYS A 390 12.79 44.93 13.12
CA LYS A 390 13.14 46.35 13.04
C LYS A 390 12.03 47.15 12.36
N LYS A 391 11.50 46.67 11.23
CA LYS A 391 10.44 47.32 10.47
C LYS A 391 9.14 47.47 11.27
N ILE A 392 8.80 46.46 12.09
CA ILE A 392 7.62 46.49 12.95
C ILE A 392 7.82 47.45 14.12
N ILE A 393 8.98 47.40 14.80
CA ILE A 393 9.30 48.26 15.95
C ILE A 393 9.32 49.74 15.54
N GLU A 394 9.85 50.05 14.37
CA GLU A 394 9.90 51.42 13.82
C GLU A 394 8.54 51.88 13.24
N ASN A 395 7.48 51.06 13.30
CA ASN A 395 6.16 51.29 12.70
C ASN A 395 6.19 51.57 11.18
N GLN A 396 7.22 51.12 10.49
CA GLN A 396 7.40 51.29 9.04
C GLN A 396 6.83 50.12 8.21
N HIS A 397 6.04 49.25 8.84
CA HIS A 397 5.46 48.07 8.19
C HIS A 397 4.14 48.38 7.47
N LEU A 398 3.44 49.47 7.85
CA LEU A 398 2.20 49.90 7.21
C LEU A 398 2.49 50.64 5.90
N LEU A 399 1.80 50.24 4.83
CA LEU A 399 1.83 50.93 3.55
C LEU A 399 0.87 52.12 3.57
N ASP A 400 1.37 53.28 3.10
CA ASP A 400 0.61 54.52 2.93
C ASP A 400 0.34 54.76 1.43
N ALA A 401 -0.94 54.89 1.07
CA ALA A 401 -1.40 55.10 -0.29
C ALA A 401 -0.86 56.40 -0.93
N THR A 402 -0.48 57.40 -0.13
CA THR A 402 0.07 58.67 -0.63
C THR A 402 1.54 58.57 -1.03
N GLU A 403 2.29 57.64 -0.43
CA GLU A 403 3.72 57.46 -0.68
C GLU A 403 4.05 56.19 -1.48
N ILE A 404 3.08 55.30 -1.69
CA ILE A 404 3.29 53.96 -2.25
C ILE A 404 3.93 54.01 -3.63
N PHE A 405 3.52 54.92 -4.52
CA PHE A 405 4.10 55.07 -5.84
C PHE A 405 5.56 55.55 -5.79
N ARG A 406 5.88 56.47 -4.88
CA ARG A 406 7.25 57.00 -4.70
C ARG A 406 8.21 55.92 -4.22
N LYS A 407 7.74 54.99 -3.38
CA LYS A 407 8.54 53.91 -2.79
C LYS A 407 8.31 52.55 -3.45
N LEU A 408 7.54 52.47 -4.54
CA LEU A 408 7.09 51.22 -5.16
C LEU A 408 8.27 50.30 -5.51
N ASN A 409 9.29 50.83 -6.17
CA ASN A 409 10.49 50.06 -6.53
C ASN A 409 11.24 49.49 -5.32
N VAL A 410 11.22 50.19 -4.18
CA VAL A 410 11.85 49.71 -2.94
C VAL A 410 11.05 48.55 -2.34
N HIS A 411 9.72 48.70 -2.24
CA HIS A 411 8.84 47.65 -1.71
C HIS A 411 8.78 46.41 -2.61
N LYS A 412 8.73 46.61 -3.93
CA LYS A 412 8.82 45.53 -4.93
C LYS A 412 10.15 44.79 -4.80
N LYS A 413 11.27 45.51 -4.70
CA LYS A 413 12.60 44.89 -4.50
C LYS A 413 12.69 44.13 -3.18
N GLU A 414 12.13 44.67 -2.10
CA GLU A 414 12.03 43.97 -0.81
C GLU A 414 11.25 42.65 -0.95
N SER A 415 10.08 42.70 -1.61
CA SER A 415 9.25 41.52 -1.90
C SER A 415 10.03 40.46 -2.70
N PHE A 416 10.77 40.87 -3.74
CA PHE A 416 11.61 39.95 -4.52
C PHE A 416 12.77 39.34 -3.70
N ILE A 417 13.41 40.13 -2.83
CA ILE A 417 14.47 39.62 -1.95
C ILE A 417 13.90 38.59 -0.97
N LYS A 418 12.74 38.87 -0.36
CA LYS A 418 12.04 37.93 0.53
C LYS A 418 11.60 36.67 -0.21
N LEU A 419 11.07 36.81 -1.43
CA LEU A 419 10.72 35.68 -2.30
C LEU A 419 11.94 34.79 -2.57
N GLY A 420 13.06 35.38 -2.97
CA GLY A 420 14.31 34.67 -3.20
C GLY A 420 14.82 33.98 -1.93
N PHE A 421 14.75 34.65 -0.78
CA PHE A 421 15.10 34.07 0.50
C PHE A 421 14.24 32.84 0.83
N HIS A 422 12.91 32.96 0.76
CA HIS A 422 12.01 31.83 1.05
C HIS A 422 12.18 30.69 0.06
N LEU A 423 12.50 30.98 -1.21
CA LEU A 423 12.81 29.96 -2.20
C LEU A 423 14.08 29.18 -1.84
N VAL A 424 15.16 29.86 -1.47
CA VAL A 424 16.41 29.21 -1.03
C VAL A 424 16.19 28.41 0.26
N MET A 425 15.49 29.01 1.23
CA MET A 425 15.18 28.33 2.50
C MET A 425 14.26 27.13 2.32
N PHE A 426 13.36 27.15 1.32
CA PHE A 426 12.52 26.00 0.99
C PHE A 426 13.37 24.78 0.63
N PHE A 427 14.35 24.94 -0.27
CA PHE A 427 15.26 23.86 -0.63
C PHE A 427 16.16 23.44 0.52
N PHE A 428 16.63 24.39 1.35
CA PHE A 428 17.40 24.08 2.55
C PHE A 428 16.60 23.24 3.56
N TYR A 429 15.35 23.59 3.84
CA TYR A 429 14.49 22.81 4.75
C TYR A 429 14.14 21.46 4.15
N LEU A 430 13.84 21.40 2.84
CA LEU A 430 13.57 20.15 2.15
C LEU A 430 14.78 19.21 2.20
N TYR A 431 15.99 19.73 1.93
CA TYR A 431 17.23 18.98 2.06
C TYR A 431 17.45 18.48 3.48
N SER A 432 17.29 19.36 4.48
CA SER A 432 17.47 19.01 5.89
C SER A 432 16.47 17.95 6.35
N MET A 433 15.21 18.03 5.89
CA MET A 433 14.19 17.01 6.11
C MET A 433 14.60 15.66 5.50
N ILE A 434 15.06 15.64 4.25
CA ILE A 434 15.49 14.41 3.57
C ILE A 434 16.70 13.80 4.29
N VAL A 435 17.69 14.61 4.68
CA VAL A 435 18.85 14.13 5.44
C VAL A 435 18.44 13.57 6.80
N ALA A 436 17.51 14.21 7.50
CA ALA A 436 16.98 13.70 8.77
C ALA A 436 16.31 12.32 8.57
N LEU A 437 15.52 12.16 7.51
CA LEU A 437 14.88 10.88 7.17
C LEU A 437 15.90 9.79 6.79
N ILE A 438 16.95 10.13 6.05
CA ILE A 438 18.00 9.17 5.68
C ILE A 438 18.86 8.77 6.89
N ARG A 439 19.12 9.71 7.82
CA ARG A 439 19.81 9.41 9.09
C ARG A 439 18.98 8.46 9.96
N GLU A 440 17.67 8.67 10.01
CA GLU A 440 16.76 7.70 10.61
C GLU A 440 16.81 6.36 9.91
N GLU A 441 17.10 6.31 8.60
CA GLU A 441 17.22 5.07 7.85
C GLU A 441 18.47 4.25 8.17
N SER A 442 19.55 4.93 8.54
CA SER A 442 20.89 4.38 8.75
C SER A 442 21.25 4.12 10.23
N GLY A 443 20.50 4.72 11.18
CA GLY A 443 20.51 4.35 12.60
C GLY A 443 19.42 3.35 12.93
#